data_AF-A0A7S1MXF9-F1
#
_entry.id   AF-A0A7S1MXF9-F1
#
_cell.length_a   1.000
_cell.length_b   1.000
_cell.length_c   1.000
_cell.angle_alpha   90.00
_cell.angle_beta   90.00
_cell.angle_gamma   90.00
#
_symmetry.space_group_name_H-M   'P 1'
#
loop_
_entity.id
_entity.type
_entity.pdbx_description
1 polymer ?
#
loop_
_entity_poly.entity_id
_entity_poly.type
_entity_poly.pdbx_seq_one_letter_code
_entity_poly.pdbx_strand_id
1 'polypeptide(L)'
;QYGGDASLLPDGNDSFYRQLDFMITTVANKEFRDLYSVDDIGLYAARKDGIFTRYRTLAEMVGVLLLKEAQRKRANVMVETSGRDVAMFKYVDQFFPGDDYNKL
;
A
#
# COMPACT_ATOMS: atom_id res chain seq x y z
N GLN A 1 22.92 -1.43 -15.03
CA GLN A 1 21.80 -2.13 -15.71
C GLN A 1 21.60 -3.46 -15.00
N TYR A 2 20.35 -3.86 -14.76
CA TYR A 2 20.05 -5.17 -14.15
C TYR A 2 20.51 -6.28 -15.10
N GLY A 3 21.32 -7.22 -14.59
CA GLY A 3 21.90 -8.32 -15.37
C GLY A 3 21.20 -9.68 -15.15
N GLY A 4 20.09 -9.69 -14.42
CA GLY A 4 19.28 -10.90 -14.18
C GLY A 4 18.20 -11.11 -15.24
N ASP A 5 17.40 -12.16 -15.06
CA ASP A 5 16.28 -12.48 -15.96
C ASP A 5 15.22 -11.37 -15.93
N ALA A 6 14.90 -10.82 -17.10
CA ALA A 6 13.95 -9.71 -17.25
C ALA A 6 12.52 -10.11 -16.85
N SER A 7 12.17 -11.40 -16.87
CA SER A 7 10.85 -11.86 -16.39
C SER A 7 10.70 -11.83 -14.87
N LEU A 8 11.79 -11.54 -14.13
CA LEU A 8 11.79 -11.35 -12.68
C LEU A 8 11.71 -9.87 -12.28
N LEU A 9 11.60 -8.97 -13.25
CA LEU A 9 11.36 -7.55 -13.01
C LEU A 9 9.86 -7.32 -12.78
N PRO A 10 9.49 -6.42 -11.85
CA PRO A 10 8.09 -6.08 -11.65
C PRO A 10 7.45 -5.53 -12.93
N ASP A 11 6.26 -6.02 -13.28
CA ASP A 11 5.40 -5.58 -14.36
C ASP A 11 3.99 -5.21 -13.86
N GLY A 12 3.05 -4.95 -14.78
CA GLY A 12 1.68 -4.59 -14.42
C GLY A 12 0.86 -5.71 -13.76
N ASN A 13 1.29 -6.96 -13.88
CA ASN A 13 0.61 -8.15 -13.35
C ASN A 13 1.04 -8.45 -11.91
N ASP A 14 2.24 -8.04 -11.51
CA ASP A 14 2.78 -8.21 -10.14
C ASP A 14 3.00 -6.87 -9.39
N SER A 15 2.65 -5.74 -10.01
CA SER A 15 2.58 -4.43 -9.35
C SER A 15 1.32 -4.31 -8.49
N PHE A 16 1.49 -4.42 -7.17
CA PHE A 16 0.39 -4.43 -6.19
C PHE A 16 -0.25 -3.08 -5.88
N TYR A 17 0.35 -1.96 -6.31
CA TYR A 17 -0.13 -0.62 -5.92
C TYR A 17 -1.54 -0.32 -6.44
N ARG A 18 -1.79 -0.55 -7.73
CA ARG A 18 -3.13 -0.37 -8.33
C ARG A 18 -4.14 -1.41 -7.85
N GLN A 19 -3.67 -2.58 -7.44
CA GLN A 19 -4.53 -3.66 -6.94
C GLN A 19 -5.03 -3.35 -5.53
N LEU A 20 -4.18 -2.78 -4.67
CA LEU A 20 -4.57 -2.36 -3.31
C LEU A 20 -5.63 -1.25 -3.35
N ASP A 21 -5.44 -0.20 -4.14
CA ASP A 21 -6.44 0.86 -4.30
C ASP A 21 -7.77 0.32 -4.85
N PHE A 22 -7.71 -0.58 -5.84
CA PHE A 22 -8.90 -1.23 -6.39
C PHE A 22 -9.62 -2.09 -5.35
N MET A 23 -8.88 -2.91 -4.58
CA MET A 23 -9.44 -3.74 -3.52
C MET A 23 -10.11 -2.89 -2.45
N ILE A 24 -9.41 -1.85 -1.98
CA ILE A 24 -9.90 -0.92 -0.97
C ILE A 24 -11.16 -0.19 -1.45
N THR A 25 -11.16 0.31 -2.68
CA THR A 25 -12.33 0.96 -3.28
C THR A 25 -13.51 -0.01 -3.36
N THR A 26 -13.25 -1.27 -3.72
CA THR A 26 -14.28 -2.31 -3.81
C THR A 26 -14.90 -2.60 -2.45
N VAL A 27 -14.10 -2.76 -1.39
CA VAL A 27 -14.61 -3.05 -0.04
C VAL A 27 -15.30 -1.84 0.60
N ALA A 28 -14.81 -0.63 0.32
CA ALA A 28 -15.36 0.63 0.81
C ALA A 28 -16.61 1.09 0.06
N ASN A 29 -16.96 0.45 -1.06
CA ASN A 29 -17.98 0.94 -1.99
C ASN A 29 -19.35 1.19 -1.32
N LYS A 30 -19.76 0.30 -0.42
CA LYS A 30 -21.03 0.46 0.32
C LYS A 30 -21.00 1.69 1.23
N GLU A 31 -19.90 1.91 1.94
CA GLU A 31 -19.75 3.05 2.85
C GLU A 31 -19.63 4.37 2.09
N PHE A 32 -18.97 4.39 0.92
CA PHE A 32 -18.97 5.57 0.06
C PHE A 32 -20.35 5.88 -0.51
N ARG A 33 -21.13 4.86 -0.93
CA ARG A 33 -22.52 5.08 -1.35
C ARG A 33 -23.35 5.70 -0.22
N ASP A 34 -23.24 5.16 0.99
CA ASP A 34 -23.99 5.66 2.15
C ASP A 34 -23.50 7.05 2.57
N LEU A 35 -22.21 7.38 2.37
CA LEU A 35 -21.64 8.71 2.58
C LEU A 35 -22.28 9.77 1.67
N TYR A 36 -22.54 9.45 0.40
CA TYR A 36 -23.18 10.38 -0.55
C TYR A 36 -24.66 10.66 -0.27
N SER A 37 -25.27 9.92 0.66
CA SER A 37 -26.64 10.15 1.11
C SER A 37 -26.71 11.10 2.32
N VAL A 38 -25.58 11.69 2.75
CA VAL A 38 -25.49 12.57 3.90
C VAL A 38 -25.45 14.03 3.45
N ASP A 39 -26.49 14.79 3.81
CA ASP A 39 -26.60 16.22 3.47
C ASP A 39 -25.87 17.14 4.46
N ASP A 40 -25.70 16.69 5.71
CA ASP A 40 -24.99 17.47 6.73
C ASP A 40 -23.47 17.42 6.49
N ILE A 41 -22.88 18.60 6.25
CA ILE A 41 -21.46 18.74 5.88
C ILE A 41 -20.53 18.23 6.98
N GLY A 42 -20.87 18.48 8.25
CA GLY A 42 -20.04 18.06 9.39
C GLY A 42 -20.02 16.54 9.53
N LEU A 43 -21.19 15.91 9.47
CA LEU A 43 -21.35 14.47 9.49
C LEU A 43 -20.72 13.80 8.27
N TYR A 44 -20.86 14.42 7.08
CA TYR A 44 -20.19 13.95 5.87
C TYR A 44 -18.67 13.93 6.06
N ALA A 45 -18.08 15.04 6.51
CA ALA A 45 -16.64 15.12 6.73
C ALA A 45 -16.15 14.08 7.75
N ALA A 46 -16.83 13.97 8.89
CA ALA A 46 -16.47 13.00 9.92
C ALA A 46 -16.58 11.54 9.44
N ARG A 47 -17.64 11.19 8.69
CA ARG A 47 -17.79 9.85 8.12
C ARG A 47 -16.74 9.55 7.06
N LYS A 48 -16.46 10.51 6.18
CA LYS A 48 -15.41 10.42 5.18
C LYS A 48 -14.08 10.09 5.87
N ASP A 49 -13.68 10.87 6.88
CA ASP A 49 -12.42 10.65 7.58
C ASP A 49 -12.34 9.28 8.26
N GLY A 50 -13.46 8.79 8.82
CA GLY A 50 -13.56 7.44 9.37
C GLY A 50 -13.36 6.34 8.33
N ILE A 51 -13.97 6.47 7.15
CA ILE A 51 -13.79 5.55 6.02
C ILE A 51 -12.31 5.52 5.61
N PHE A 52 -11.72 6.69 5.30
CA PHE A 52 -10.33 6.78 4.88
C PHE A 52 -9.36 6.24 5.94
N THR A 53 -9.60 6.50 7.22
CA THR A 53 -8.76 5.98 8.31
C THR A 53 -8.78 4.46 8.35
N ARG A 54 -9.97 3.85 8.32
CA ARG A 54 -10.13 2.39 8.39
C ARG A 54 -9.45 1.69 7.21
N TYR A 55 -9.67 2.21 6.01
CA TYR A 55 -9.15 1.58 4.81
C TYR A 55 -7.66 1.81 4.60
N ARG A 56 -7.12 2.94 5.05
CA ARG A 56 -5.67 3.15 5.10
C ARG A 56 -4.99 2.11 5.99
N THR A 57 -5.54 1.84 7.18
CA THR A 57 -5.01 0.79 8.06
C THR A 57 -5.07 -0.60 7.42
N LEU A 58 -6.17 -0.93 6.74
CA LEU A 58 -6.28 -2.20 6.01
C LEU A 58 -5.25 -2.31 4.88
N ALA A 59 -5.10 -1.24 4.08
CA ALA A 59 -4.12 -1.19 2.99
C ALA A 59 -2.69 -1.37 3.53
N GLU A 60 -2.36 -0.71 4.64
CA GLU A 60 -1.07 -0.83 5.30
C GLU A 60 -0.81 -2.26 5.80
N MET A 61 -1.78 -2.88 6.49
CA MET A 61 -1.64 -4.27 6.95
C MET A 61 -1.43 -5.26 5.80
N VAL A 62 -2.20 -5.12 4.71
CA VAL A 62 -2.04 -5.95 3.52
C VAL A 62 -0.69 -5.70 2.85
N GLY A 63 -0.27 -4.44 2.73
CA GLY A 63 1.05 -4.07 2.22
C GLY A 63 2.18 -4.74 3.01
N VAL A 64 2.12 -4.70 4.35
CA VAL A 64 3.10 -5.38 5.22
C VAL A 64 3.15 -6.90 4.97
N LEU A 65 1.99 -7.55 4.80
CA LEU A 65 1.94 -8.99 4.51
C LEU A 65 2.59 -9.31 3.14
N LEU A 66 2.33 -8.49 2.12
CA LEU A 66 2.94 -8.63 0.80
C LEU A 66 4.46 -8.42 0.85
N LEU A 67 4.93 -7.41 1.60
CA LEU A 67 6.36 -7.17 1.81
C LEU A 67 7.04 -8.37 2.47
N LYS A 68 6.44 -8.93 3.51
CA LYS A 68 6.97 -10.15 4.18
C LYS A 68 7.04 -11.35 3.24
N GLU A 69 6.04 -11.50 2.37
CA GLU A 69 6.04 -12.57 1.38
C GLU A 69 7.12 -12.37 0.30
N ALA A 70 7.29 -11.13 -0.17
CA ALA A 70 8.36 -10.78 -1.09
C ALA A 70 9.74 -11.01 -0.45
N GLN A 71 9.91 -10.68 0.83
CA GLN A 71 11.12 -11.00 1.57
C GLN A 71 11.39 -12.51 1.58
N ARG A 72 10.39 -13.32 1.93
CA ARG A 72 10.49 -14.78 1.95
C ARG A 72 10.90 -15.36 0.59
N LYS A 73 10.43 -14.75 -0.50
CA LYS A 73 10.75 -15.16 -1.88
C LYS A 73 12.00 -14.51 -2.45
N ARG A 74 12.66 -13.60 -1.72
CA ARG A 74 13.77 -12.77 -2.21
C ARG A 74 13.43 -12.06 -3.53
N ALA A 75 12.20 -11.57 -3.65
CA ALA A 75 11.70 -10.91 -4.85
C ALA A 75 12.21 -9.47 -4.97
N ASN A 76 12.38 -8.99 -6.20
CA ASN A 76 12.52 -7.56 -6.46
C ASN A 76 11.18 -6.87 -6.17
N VAL A 77 11.20 -5.76 -5.44
CA VAL A 77 9.98 -5.01 -5.13
C VAL A 77 10.19 -3.53 -5.30
N MET A 78 9.15 -2.85 -5.76
CA MET A 78 9.02 -1.40 -5.68
C MET A 78 8.05 -1.09 -4.54
N VAL A 79 8.51 -0.32 -3.56
CA VAL A 79 7.74 0.01 -2.37
C VAL A 79 7.53 1.51 -2.33
N GLU A 80 6.27 1.93 -2.29
CA GLU A 80 5.89 3.32 -2.07
C GLU A 80 5.31 3.45 -0.66
N THR A 81 5.71 4.51 0.04
CA THR A 81 5.21 4.84 1.38
C THR A 81 4.46 6.16 1.32
N SER A 82 3.37 6.30 2.08
CA SER A 82 2.59 7.54 2.14
C SER A 82 3.25 8.68 2.94
N GLY A 83 4.41 8.43 3.57
CA GLY A 83 5.13 9.41 4.39
C GLY A 83 5.96 10.39 3.54
N ARG A 84 6.16 11.60 4.05
CA ARG A 84 7.02 12.64 3.43
C ARG A 84 8.25 12.99 4.29
N ASP A 85 8.51 12.21 5.33
CA ASP A 85 9.51 12.53 6.35
C ASP A 85 10.52 11.38 6.54
N VAL A 86 11.51 11.61 7.41
CA VAL A 86 12.58 10.64 7.69
C VAL A 86 12.05 9.30 8.23
N ALA A 87 10.84 9.26 8.81
CA ALA A 87 10.27 8.02 9.33
C ALA A 87 9.94 7.03 8.20
N MET A 88 9.72 7.49 6.97
CA MET A 88 9.53 6.61 5.81
C MET A 88 10.75 5.72 5.55
N PHE A 89 11.96 6.26 5.71
CA PHE A 89 13.19 5.48 5.52
C PHE A 89 13.32 4.43 6.62
N LYS A 90 13.04 4.80 7.87
CA LYS A 90 13.04 3.85 9.00
C LYS A 90 12.03 2.71 8.79
N TYR A 91 10.85 3.03 8.23
CA TYR A 91 9.86 2.02 7.87
C TYR A 91 10.41 1.06 6.81
N VAL A 92 11.00 1.57 5.72
CA VAL A 92 11.60 0.74 4.68
C VAL A 92 12.76 -0.10 5.23
N ASP A 93 13.60 0.49 6.09
CA ASP A 93 14.74 -0.20 6.72
C ASP A 93 14.31 -1.40 7.58
N GLN A 94 13.12 -1.34 8.21
CA GLN A 94 12.56 -2.46 8.96
C GLN A 94 12.31 -3.70 8.09
N PHE A 95 11.95 -3.52 6.82
CA PHE A 95 11.68 -4.61 5.87
C PHE A 95 12.87 -4.92 4.97
N PHE A 96 13.83 -4.02 4.82
CA PHE A 96 14.98 -4.23 3.94
C PHE A 96 16.26 -3.84 4.68
N PRO A 97 16.74 -4.66 5.64
CA PRO A 97 18.01 -4.40 6.31
C PRO A 97 19.15 -4.48 5.28
N GLY A 98 20.09 -3.54 5.38
CA GLY A 98 21.05 -3.23 4.30
C GLY A 98 22.00 -4.35 3.89
N ASP A 99 22.16 -5.38 4.71
CA ASP A 99 23.05 -6.52 4.42
C ASP A 99 22.36 -7.61 3.58
N ASP A 100 21.02 -7.67 3.59
CA ASP A 100 20.25 -8.73 2.92
C ASP A 100 19.60 -8.28 1.59
N TYR A 101 19.44 -6.96 1.41
CA TYR A 101 18.74 -6.37 0.27
C TYR A 101 19.49 -5.16 -0.31
N ASN A 102 19.59 -5.14 -1.63
CA ASN A 102 20.10 -3.98 -2.36
C ASN A 102 18.98 -2.95 -2.53
N LYS A 103 19.13 -1.78 -1.92
CA LYS A 103 18.28 -0.61 -2.18
C LYS A 103 18.83 0.11 -3.42
N LEU A 104 17.96 0.32 -4.41
CA LEU A 104 18.27 1.00 -5.67
C LEU A 104 17.84 2.48 -5.60
#